data_AF-A0A924YTR2-F1
#
_entry.id   AF-A0A924YTR2-F1
#
_cell.length_a   1.000
_cell.length_b   1.000
_cell.length_c   1.000
_cell.angle_alpha   90.00
_cell.angle_beta   90.00
_cell.angle_gamma   90.00
#
_symmetry.space_group_name_H-M   'P 1'
#
loop_
_entity.id
_entity.type
_entity.pdbx_description
1 polymer ?
#
loop_
_entity_poly.entity_id
_entity_poly.type
_entity_poly.pdbx_seq_one_letter_code
_entity_poly.pdbx_strand_id
1 'polypeptide(L)'
;MNTFRTTDPLAAAPLSPDRVYYATGISLDAEDFLAEQLYHRSRLARALFYLHGSGTAAGLRVDWNKSLKPGDDPKFPQGRDEEIVVQPGLAIDRLGRLIELPRSACIRVDRWYQSQIADELTKGFHLDRGGVVVDVFVRFVSCERGKTPAFAAGAFDALDAVAPSRLRDSYELTIVIRQETSANLDQHLPQNSWGDFGTVERKAALQTAILNAWHEGSDQWDKTGLKPLAEHAIGQDPTALFLARLVLPAAAALPGNPPVRIADTPIVPDNSQRSFVYAAGAIARWLEL
;
A
#
# COMPACT_ATOMS: atom_id res chain seq x y z
N MET A 1 -5.11 13.28 -14.83
CA MET A 1 -4.94 14.24 -13.71
C MET A 1 -3.56 14.00 -13.16
N ASN A 2 -2.60 14.89 -13.41
CA ASN A 2 -1.34 14.87 -12.66
C ASN A 2 -1.67 15.34 -11.25
N THR A 3 -1.85 14.40 -10.33
CA THR A 3 -1.95 14.69 -8.91
C THR A 3 -0.54 15.05 -8.42
N PHE A 4 -0.33 16.32 -8.09
CA PHE A 4 0.84 16.74 -7.34
C PHE A 4 0.81 16.02 -5.98
N ARG A 5 1.83 15.19 -5.73
CA ARG A 5 2.00 14.43 -4.50
C ARG A 5 2.83 15.25 -3.55
N THR A 6 2.41 15.32 -2.29
CA THR A 6 3.22 15.90 -1.23
C THR A 6 3.74 14.81 -0.31
N THR A 7 4.92 15.03 0.26
CA THR A 7 5.51 14.14 1.26
C THR A 7 4.69 14.23 2.54
N ASP A 8 4.23 13.08 3.03
CA ASP A 8 3.48 13.03 4.26
C ASP A 8 4.42 13.21 5.48
N PRO A 9 4.09 14.08 6.45
CA PRO A 9 4.97 14.35 7.57
C PRO A 9 5.14 13.16 8.53
N LEU A 10 4.24 12.17 8.53
CA LEU A 10 4.46 10.94 9.32
C LEU A 10 5.54 10.04 8.71
N ALA A 11 5.89 10.25 7.43
CA ALA A 11 7.00 9.56 6.78
C ALA A 11 8.36 10.19 7.08
N ALA A 12 8.41 11.36 7.73
CA ALA A 12 9.64 11.88 8.31
C ALA A 12 9.95 11.09 9.60
N ALA A 13 11.24 10.77 9.82
CA ALA A 13 11.81 9.96 10.91
C ALA A 13 11.04 10.02 12.25
N PRO A 14 11.00 8.94 13.07
CA PRO A 14 10.03 8.76 14.15
C PRO A 14 9.88 10.00 15.04
N LEU A 15 8.86 10.80 14.74
CA LEU A 15 8.57 12.03 15.46
C LEU A 15 7.90 11.67 16.78
N SER A 16 8.37 12.27 17.86
CA SER A 16 7.55 12.48 19.05
C SER A 16 6.98 13.88 18.91
N PRO A 17 5.85 14.07 18.20
CA PRO A 17 5.35 15.41 17.94
C PRO A 17 4.93 16.06 19.25
N ASP A 18 5.30 17.33 19.37
CA ASP A 18 4.86 18.18 20.46
C ASP A 18 3.44 18.68 20.20
N ARG A 19 2.70 18.89 21.28
CA ARG A 19 1.37 19.51 21.22
C ARG A 19 1.53 21.01 21.39
N VAL A 20 0.90 21.78 20.51
CA VAL A 20 0.82 23.24 20.63
C VAL A 20 0.22 23.64 21.98
N TYR A 21 0.85 24.59 22.66
CA TYR A 21 0.36 25.15 23.91
C TYR A 21 -0.32 26.50 23.64
N TYR A 22 -1.57 26.63 24.07
CA TYR A 22 -2.36 27.84 23.88
C TYR A 22 -2.39 28.68 25.16
N ALA A 23 -2.08 29.97 25.01
CA ALA A 23 -2.26 30.98 26.04
C ALA A 23 -2.69 32.33 25.44
N THR A 24 -3.39 33.14 26.22
CA THR A 24 -3.84 34.47 25.79
C THR A 24 -2.64 35.32 25.38
N GLY A 25 -2.71 35.88 24.17
CA GLY A 25 -1.66 36.75 23.61
C GLY A 25 -0.57 36.04 22.82
N ILE A 26 -0.61 34.70 22.70
CA ILE A 26 0.24 33.97 21.75
C ILE A 26 -0.25 34.23 20.31
N SER A 27 0.69 34.51 19.41
CA SER A 27 0.44 34.59 17.97
C SER A 27 0.52 33.18 17.39
N LEU A 28 -0.44 32.82 16.53
CA LEU A 28 -0.47 31.54 15.84
C LEU A 28 -0.14 31.73 14.36
N ASP A 29 0.62 30.80 13.79
CA ASP A 29 0.87 30.75 12.36
C ASP A 29 0.65 29.35 11.77
N ALA A 30 1.06 29.15 10.51
CA ALA A 30 0.88 27.88 9.81
C ALA A 30 1.62 26.72 10.48
N GLU A 31 2.77 26.96 11.14
CA GLU A 31 3.55 25.93 11.82
C GLU A 31 2.77 25.34 13.00
N ASP A 32 2.07 26.17 13.77
CA ASP A 32 1.23 25.71 14.88
C ASP A 32 0.12 24.75 14.40
N PHE A 33 -0.57 25.09 13.31
CA PHE A 33 -1.61 24.22 12.75
C PHE A 33 -1.06 22.93 12.14
N LEU A 34 0.15 22.98 11.57
CA LEU A 34 0.83 21.79 11.07
C LEU A 34 1.28 20.89 12.23
N ALA A 35 1.81 21.45 13.30
CA ALA A 35 2.20 20.74 14.51
C ALA A 35 0.99 20.09 15.18
N GLU A 36 -0.14 20.79 15.29
CA GLU A 36 -1.37 20.24 15.86
C GLU A 36 -1.94 19.09 15.00
N GLN A 37 -1.98 19.24 13.67
CA GLN A 37 -2.38 18.16 12.76
C GLN A 37 -1.46 16.95 12.89
N LEU A 38 -0.15 17.17 12.90
CA LEU A 38 0.84 16.12 13.03
C LEU A 38 0.70 15.40 14.38
N TYR A 39 0.49 16.13 15.48
CA TYR A 39 0.27 15.56 16.81
C TYR A 39 -0.91 14.57 16.79
N HIS A 40 -2.09 15.02 16.35
CA HIS A 40 -3.28 14.17 16.32
C HIS A 40 -3.14 12.98 15.36
N ARG A 41 -2.62 13.21 14.16
CA ARG A 41 -2.38 12.13 13.18
C ARG A 41 -1.40 11.10 13.72
N SER A 42 -0.33 11.52 14.39
CA SER A 42 0.67 10.63 14.97
C SER A 42 0.12 9.83 16.15
N ARG A 43 -0.69 10.45 17.03
CA ARG A 43 -1.34 9.75 18.14
C ARG A 43 -2.30 8.68 17.64
N LEU A 44 -3.10 8.98 16.61
CA LEU A 44 -3.98 8.01 15.98
C LEU A 44 -3.19 6.90 15.30
N ALA A 45 -2.19 7.24 14.48
CA ALA A 45 -1.39 6.28 13.74
C ALA A 45 -0.66 5.30 14.68
N ARG A 46 -0.07 5.81 15.77
CA ARG A 46 0.53 4.96 16.81
C ARG A 46 -0.50 4.05 17.48
N ALA A 47 -1.67 4.56 17.82
CA ALA A 47 -2.73 3.75 18.44
C ALA A 47 -3.17 2.62 17.48
N LEU A 48 -3.41 2.94 16.22
CA LEU A 48 -3.76 1.96 15.19
C LEU A 48 -2.65 0.93 15.03
N PHE A 49 -1.40 1.34 14.83
CA PHE A 49 -0.30 0.43 14.62
C PHE A 49 -0.08 -0.53 15.82
N TYR A 50 -0.06 -0.04 17.06
CA TYR A 50 0.19 -0.90 18.23
C TYR A 50 -1.02 -1.76 18.64
N LEU A 51 -2.25 -1.33 18.34
CA LEU A 51 -3.45 -2.14 18.65
C LEU A 51 -3.75 -3.19 17.58
N HIS A 52 -3.35 -2.93 16.33
CA HIS A 52 -3.83 -3.68 15.17
C HIS A 52 -2.73 -4.22 14.25
N GLY A 53 -1.54 -3.64 14.30
CA GLY A 53 -0.49 -3.87 13.33
C GLY A 53 -0.78 -3.19 11.99
N SER A 54 -0.05 -3.62 10.96
CA SER A 54 -0.25 -3.17 9.58
C SER A 54 -0.85 -4.29 8.72
N GLY A 55 -1.74 -3.94 7.80
CA GLY A 55 -2.39 -4.88 6.90
C GLY A 55 -3.78 -4.43 6.47
N THR A 56 -4.51 -5.33 5.82
CA THR A 56 -5.92 -5.11 5.44
C THR A 56 -6.81 -5.15 6.68
N ALA A 57 -7.56 -4.08 6.93
CA ALA A 57 -8.53 -3.99 8.02
C ALA A 57 -9.94 -4.38 7.57
N ALA A 58 -10.32 -3.99 6.35
CA ALA A 58 -11.60 -4.36 5.75
C ALA A 58 -11.54 -4.30 4.22
N GLY A 59 -12.20 -5.21 3.51
CA GLY A 59 -12.32 -5.16 2.05
C GLY A 59 -10.99 -5.37 1.31
N LEU A 60 -10.71 -4.52 0.32
CA LEU A 60 -9.49 -4.56 -0.52
C LEU A 60 -9.26 -5.89 -1.25
N ARG A 61 -10.33 -6.66 -1.47
CA ARG A 61 -10.26 -7.90 -2.23
C ARG A 61 -9.75 -7.62 -3.65
N VAL A 62 -8.78 -8.40 -4.09
CA VAL A 62 -8.26 -8.37 -5.45
C VAL A 62 -9.03 -9.41 -6.24
N ASP A 63 -9.71 -8.96 -7.28
CA ASP A 63 -10.46 -9.78 -8.22
C ASP A 63 -9.88 -9.63 -9.63
N TRP A 64 -10.15 -10.62 -10.47
CA TRP A 64 -9.86 -10.58 -11.90
C TRP A 64 -11.16 -10.48 -12.69
N ASN A 65 -11.14 -9.59 -13.65
CA ASN A 65 -12.25 -9.31 -14.53
C ASN A 65 -11.81 -9.61 -15.97
N LYS A 66 -12.39 -10.66 -16.57
CA LYS A 66 -12.15 -11.00 -17.98
C LYS A 66 -12.47 -9.83 -18.90
N SER A 67 -11.83 -9.83 -20.07
CA SER A 67 -12.19 -8.92 -21.15
C SER A 67 -13.63 -9.17 -21.60
N LEU A 68 -14.29 -8.12 -22.08
CA LEU A 68 -15.63 -8.17 -22.66
C LEU A 68 -15.58 -7.51 -24.04
N LYS A 69 -16.10 -8.20 -25.05
CA LYS A 69 -16.26 -7.61 -26.38
C LYS A 69 -17.46 -6.66 -26.39
N PRO A 70 -17.49 -5.68 -27.31
CA PRO A 70 -18.67 -4.86 -27.51
C PRO A 70 -19.92 -5.73 -27.74
N GLY A 71 -20.96 -5.52 -26.93
CA GLY A 71 -22.21 -6.29 -26.99
C GLY A 71 -22.29 -7.51 -26.06
N ASP A 72 -21.21 -7.91 -25.38
CA ASP A 72 -21.22 -9.08 -24.46
C ASP A 72 -22.01 -8.81 -23.17
N ASP A 73 -22.04 -7.57 -22.68
CA ASP A 73 -22.77 -7.16 -21.47
C ASP A 73 -23.48 -5.82 -21.71
N PRO A 74 -24.81 -5.73 -21.48
CA PRO A 74 -25.55 -4.47 -21.58
C PRO A 74 -25.00 -3.32 -20.71
N LYS A 75 -24.32 -3.64 -19.60
CA LYS A 75 -23.67 -2.64 -18.73
C LYS A 75 -22.40 -2.04 -19.36
N PHE A 76 -21.78 -2.77 -20.29
CA PHE A 76 -20.55 -2.37 -20.97
C PHE A 76 -20.76 -2.46 -22.49
N PRO A 77 -21.57 -1.57 -23.08
CA PRO A 77 -21.93 -1.66 -24.51
C PRO A 77 -20.71 -1.54 -25.43
N GLN A 78 -19.65 -0.87 -25.00
CA GLN A 78 -18.39 -0.72 -25.73
C GLN A 78 -17.36 -1.83 -25.40
N GLY A 79 -17.76 -2.84 -24.61
CA GLY A 79 -16.84 -3.82 -24.06
C GLY A 79 -15.98 -3.26 -22.92
N ARG A 80 -15.00 -4.03 -22.49
CA ARG A 80 -14.05 -3.70 -21.41
C ARG A 80 -12.76 -4.52 -21.58
N ASP A 81 -11.62 -3.88 -21.35
CA ASP A 81 -10.32 -4.56 -21.31
C ASP A 81 -10.26 -5.59 -20.15
N GLU A 82 -9.30 -6.53 -20.19
CA GLU A 82 -8.99 -7.39 -19.03
C GLU A 82 -8.46 -6.52 -17.86
N GLU A 83 -9.01 -6.72 -16.66
CA GLU A 83 -8.72 -5.88 -15.50
C GLU A 83 -8.38 -6.70 -14.25
N ILE A 84 -7.37 -6.24 -13.50
CA ILE A 84 -7.25 -6.53 -12.07
C ILE A 84 -7.99 -5.45 -11.31
N VAL A 85 -8.91 -5.85 -10.43
CA VAL A 85 -9.76 -4.93 -9.68
C VAL A 85 -9.50 -5.10 -8.19
N VAL A 86 -9.20 -3.99 -7.51
CA VAL A 86 -9.16 -3.93 -6.05
C VAL A 86 -10.47 -3.33 -5.58
N GLN A 87 -11.23 -4.09 -4.79
CA GLN A 87 -12.50 -3.66 -4.21
C GLN A 87 -12.30 -2.57 -3.14
N PRO A 88 -13.36 -1.80 -2.82
CA PRO A 88 -13.29 -0.81 -1.76
C PRO A 88 -12.86 -1.43 -0.43
N GLY A 89 -12.22 -0.63 0.41
CA GLY A 89 -11.77 -1.11 1.70
C GLY A 89 -10.81 -0.16 2.40
N LEU A 90 -10.29 -0.65 3.52
CA LEU A 90 -9.44 0.08 4.44
C LEU A 90 -8.26 -0.81 4.83
N ALA A 91 -7.07 -0.22 4.83
CA ALA A 91 -5.86 -0.82 5.37
C ALA A 91 -5.14 0.14 6.32
N ILE A 92 -4.25 -0.42 7.14
CA ILE A 92 -3.35 0.30 8.03
C ILE A 92 -1.93 0.02 7.54
N ASP A 93 -1.17 1.04 7.17
CA ASP A 93 0.21 0.84 6.75
C ASP A 93 1.18 0.69 7.92
N ARG A 94 2.47 0.51 7.61
CA ARG A 94 3.52 0.32 8.62
C ARG A 94 3.80 1.55 9.48
N LEU A 95 3.30 2.72 9.10
CA LEU A 95 3.36 3.94 9.91
C LEU A 95 2.09 4.14 10.73
N GLY A 96 1.08 3.27 10.58
CA GLY A 96 -0.24 3.39 11.20
C GLY A 96 -1.20 4.29 10.44
N ARG A 97 -0.85 4.73 9.21
CA ARG A 97 -1.73 5.56 8.39
C ARG A 97 -2.85 4.71 7.81
N LEU A 98 -4.04 5.32 7.71
CA LEU A 98 -5.17 4.70 7.05
C LEU A 98 -5.06 4.85 5.53
N ILE A 99 -5.16 3.74 4.80
CA ILE A 99 -5.26 3.70 3.35
C ILE A 99 -6.71 3.33 3.01
N GLU A 100 -7.49 4.32 2.58
CA GLU A 100 -8.88 4.12 2.19
C GLU A 100 -9.03 4.06 0.67
N LEU A 101 -9.62 2.97 0.18
CA LEU A 101 -10.14 2.86 -1.18
C LEU A 101 -11.66 3.03 -1.12
N PRO A 102 -12.20 4.23 -1.38
CA PRO A 102 -13.64 4.48 -1.28
C PRO A 102 -14.45 3.83 -2.41
N ARG A 103 -13.80 3.45 -3.51
CA ARG A 103 -14.42 2.80 -4.68
C ARG A 103 -13.45 1.79 -5.31
N SER A 104 -13.99 0.84 -6.06
CA SER A 104 -13.17 -0.13 -6.79
C SER A 104 -12.20 0.59 -7.72
N ALA A 105 -10.97 0.09 -7.79
CA ALA A 105 -9.94 0.62 -8.65
C ALA A 105 -9.41 -0.50 -9.55
N CYS A 106 -9.26 -0.21 -10.84
CA CYS A 106 -8.91 -1.20 -11.85
C CYS A 106 -7.56 -0.88 -12.50
N ILE A 107 -6.79 -1.92 -12.79
CA ILE A 107 -5.58 -1.86 -13.61
C ILE A 107 -5.85 -2.67 -14.87
N ARG A 108 -5.72 -2.02 -16.03
CA ARG A 108 -5.88 -2.66 -17.35
C ARG A 108 -4.63 -3.49 -17.65
N VAL A 109 -4.78 -4.81 -17.63
CA VAL A 109 -3.65 -5.77 -17.57
C VAL A 109 -2.76 -5.65 -18.79
N ASP A 110 -3.34 -5.68 -20.00
CA ASP A 110 -2.56 -5.62 -21.24
C ASP A 110 -1.81 -4.29 -21.39
N ARG A 111 -2.45 -3.17 -21.04
CA ARG A 111 -1.81 -1.84 -21.11
C ARG A 111 -0.64 -1.73 -20.13
N TRP A 112 -0.82 -2.25 -18.92
CA TRP A 112 0.25 -2.32 -17.93
C TRP A 112 1.37 -3.23 -18.43
N TYR A 113 1.06 -4.42 -18.95
CA TYR A 113 2.07 -5.38 -19.42
C TYR A 113 2.92 -4.82 -20.56
N GLN A 114 2.28 -4.15 -21.53
CA GLN A 114 2.95 -3.51 -22.68
C GLN A 114 3.81 -2.30 -22.28
N SER A 115 3.56 -1.68 -21.13
CA SER A 115 4.38 -0.56 -20.65
C SER A 115 5.62 -1.00 -19.88
N GLN A 116 5.82 -2.29 -19.65
CA GLN A 116 6.94 -2.81 -18.86
C GLN A 116 8.22 -2.94 -19.69
N ILE A 117 9.36 -2.93 -19.00
CA ILE A 117 10.66 -3.15 -19.61
C ILE A 117 10.81 -4.64 -19.93
N ALA A 118 11.25 -4.97 -21.15
CA ALA A 118 11.34 -6.35 -21.63
C ALA A 118 12.23 -7.25 -20.75
N ASP A 119 13.33 -6.72 -20.22
CA ASP A 119 14.23 -7.44 -19.31
C ASP A 119 13.54 -7.79 -17.98
N GLU A 120 12.71 -6.90 -17.43
CA GLU A 120 11.95 -7.15 -16.21
C GLU A 120 10.89 -8.23 -16.42
N LEU A 121 10.17 -8.19 -17.54
CA LEU A 121 9.21 -9.23 -17.91
C LEU A 121 9.89 -10.59 -18.10
N THR A 122 11.10 -10.60 -18.67
CA THR A 122 11.88 -11.83 -18.86
C THR A 122 12.33 -12.42 -17.53
N LYS A 123 12.84 -11.57 -16.62
CA LYS A 123 13.25 -11.98 -15.27
C LYS A 123 12.07 -12.47 -14.42
N GLY A 124 10.91 -11.84 -14.57
CA GLY A 124 9.72 -12.26 -13.84
C GLY A 124 8.90 -13.34 -14.48
N PHE A 125 9.36 -13.92 -15.59
CA PHE A 125 8.72 -15.08 -16.21
C PHE A 125 9.17 -16.38 -15.53
N HIS A 126 8.19 -17.13 -15.04
CA HIS A 126 8.41 -18.41 -14.37
C HIS A 126 7.70 -19.53 -15.12
N LEU A 127 8.49 -20.38 -15.79
CA LEU A 127 7.95 -21.49 -16.59
C LEU A 127 7.12 -22.46 -15.74
N ASP A 128 7.56 -22.74 -14.51
CA ASP A 128 6.87 -23.61 -13.56
C ASP A 128 5.57 -23.02 -13.02
N ARG A 129 5.43 -21.69 -13.06
CA ARG A 129 4.18 -20.99 -12.69
C ARG A 129 3.29 -20.70 -13.90
N GLY A 130 3.80 -20.86 -15.13
CA GLY A 130 3.04 -20.66 -16.37
C GLY A 130 2.86 -19.20 -16.79
N GLY A 131 3.70 -18.28 -16.33
CA GLY A 131 3.56 -16.86 -16.67
C GLY A 131 4.48 -15.93 -15.91
N VAL A 132 4.18 -14.63 -16.00
CA VAL A 132 4.89 -13.58 -15.25
C VAL A 132 4.29 -13.45 -13.86
N VAL A 133 5.09 -13.61 -12.81
CA VAL A 133 4.63 -13.49 -11.42
C VAL A 133 4.67 -12.02 -11.00
N VAL A 134 3.55 -11.52 -10.48
CA VAL A 134 3.43 -10.12 -10.07
C VAL A 134 2.71 -9.99 -8.73
N ASP A 135 3.07 -8.97 -7.97
CA ASP A 135 2.48 -8.64 -6.68
C ASP A 135 1.73 -7.30 -6.78
N VAL A 136 0.50 -7.27 -6.28
CA VAL A 136 -0.34 -6.06 -6.22
C VAL A 136 -0.12 -5.38 -4.87
N PHE A 137 0.21 -4.10 -4.89
CA PHE A 137 0.41 -3.27 -3.71
C PHE A 137 -0.54 -2.08 -3.67
N VAL A 138 -0.83 -1.62 -2.46
CA VAL A 138 -1.48 -0.34 -2.20
C VAL A 138 -0.66 0.49 -1.23
N ARG A 139 -0.55 1.80 -1.44
CA ARG A 139 0.10 2.70 -0.48
C ARG A 139 -0.67 3.99 -0.27
N PHE A 140 -0.43 4.63 0.88
CA PHE A 140 -0.92 5.96 1.17
C PHE A 140 -0.22 7.00 0.30
N VAL A 141 -0.99 7.95 -0.25
CA VAL A 141 -0.45 9.15 -0.89
C VAL A 141 -1.26 10.36 -0.48
N SER A 142 -0.57 11.45 -0.13
CA SER A 142 -1.21 12.75 0.10
C SER A 142 -1.27 13.52 -1.22
N CYS A 143 -2.49 13.84 -1.65
CA CYS A 143 -2.75 14.51 -2.92
C CYS A 143 -3.25 15.94 -2.69
N GLU A 144 -2.61 16.90 -3.35
CA GLU A 144 -3.07 18.28 -3.36
C GLU A 144 -4.44 18.42 -4.03
N ARG A 145 -5.33 19.22 -3.43
CA ARG A 145 -6.65 19.53 -3.99
C ARG A 145 -6.98 21.01 -3.96
N GLY A 146 -7.43 21.49 -5.12
CA GLY A 146 -7.71 22.90 -5.35
C GLY A 146 -6.44 23.73 -5.29
N LYS A 147 -6.45 24.90 -5.92
CA LYS A 147 -5.42 25.90 -5.74
C LYS A 147 -6.09 27.15 -5.18
N THR A 148 -5.46 27.79 -4.21
CA THR A 148 -5.90 29.05 -3.62
C THR A 148 -4.76 30.04 -3.67
N PRO A 149 -5.02 31.34 -3.89
CA PRO A 149 -4.02 32.36 -3.70
C PRO A 149 -3.39 32.25 -2.31
N ALA A 150 -2.07 32.39 -2.25
CA ALA A 150 -1.28 32.41 -1.03
C ALA A 150 -0.18 33.47 -1.16
N PHE A 151 0.40 33.91 -0.04
CA PHE A 151 1.60 34.74 -0.12
C PHE A 151 2.72 33.95 -0.78
N ALA A 152 3.47 34.61 -1.68
CA ALA A 152 4.67 34.01 -2.25
C ALA A 152 5.65 33.68 -1.11
N ALA A 153 6.16 32.45 -1.12
CA ALA A 153 7.16 31.97 -0.18
C ALA A 153 8.39 31.50 -0.97
N GLY A 154 9.59 31.78 -0.47
CA GLY A 154 10.86 31.44 -1.13
C GLY A 154 11.65 32.66 -1.58
N ALA A 155 12.54 32.48 -2.57
CA ALA A 155 13.36 33.56 -3.12
C ALA A 155 12.49 34.70 -3.71
N PHE A 156 13.04 35.91 -3.75
CA PHE A 156 12.33 37.17 -4.06
C PHE A 156 11.61 37.20 -5.43
N ASP A 157 11.83 36.20 -6.29
CA ASP A 157 11.26 36.00 -7.63
C ASP A 157 10.19 34.89 -7.70
N ALA A 158 9.69 34.39 -6.55
CA ALA A 158 8.62 33.41 -6.50
C ALA A 158 7.30 34.01 -7.04
N LEU A 159 7.00 33.78 -8.33
CA LEU A 159 5.80 34.26 -9.02
C LEU A 159 4.57 33.34 -8.82
N ASP A 160 4.75 32.16 -8.22
CA ASP A 160 3.68 31.17 -8.06
C ASP A 160 2.98 31.36 -6.70
N ALA A 161 2.17 32.41 -6.60
CA ALA A 161 1.41 32.79 -5.42
C ALA A 161 0.16 31.91 -5.21
N VAL A 162 0.27 30.60 -5.43
CA VAL A 162 -0.82 29.65 -5.23
C VAL A 162 -0.38 28.43 -4.42
N ALA A 163 -1.16 28.09 -3.41
CA ALA A 163 -0.96 26.91 -2.57
C ALA A 163 -2.13 25.92 -2.74
N PRO A 164 -1.93 24.63 -2.44
CA PRO A 164 -3.05 23.70 -2.35
C PRO A 164 -4.05 24.15 -1.29
N SER A 165 -5.34 24.19 -1.63
CA SER A 165 -6.37 24.57 -0.66
C SER A 165 -6.63 23.48 0.39
N ARG A 166 -6.40 22.21 0.01
CA ARG A 166 -6.62 21.03 0.84
C ARG A 166 -5.58 19.96 0.48
N LEU A 167 -5.25 19.13 1.45
CA LEU A 167 -4.60 17.84 1.22
C LEU A 167 -5.65 16.75 1.35
N ARG A 168 -5.63 15.78 0.43
CA ARG A 168 -6.48 14.61 0.46
C ARG A 168 -5.63 13.38 0.70
N ASP A 169 -5.96 12.68 1.77
CA ASP A 169 -5.54 11.31 2.00
C ASP A 169 -6.13 10.43 0.89
N SER A 170 -5.25 9.76 0.16
CA SER A 170 -5.58 8.97 -1.01
C SER A 170 -4.69 7.73 -1.05
N TYR A 171 -4.88 6.92 -2.09
CA TYR A 171 -4.12 5.71 -2.32
C TYR A 171 -3.45 5.73 -3.70
N GLU A 172 -2.41 4.93 -3.84
CA GLU A 172 -1.85 4.51 -5.12
C GLU A 172 -1.83 2.98 -5.16
N LEU A 173 -2.24 2.41 -6.30
CA LEU A 173 -2.08 0.99 -6.59
C LEU A 173 -0.92 0.78 -7.55
N THR A 174 -0.10 -0.21 -7.27
CA THR A 174 1.01 -0.62 -8.13
C THR A 174 1.01 -2.13 -8.31
N ILE A 175 1.52 -2.57 -9.46
CA ILE A 175 1.85 -3.97 -9.72
C ILE A 175 3.37 -4.04 -9.85
N VAL A 176 3.98 -4.95 -9.11
CA VAL A 176 5.43 -5.16 -9.06
C VAL A 176 5.75 -6.52 -9.65
N ILE A 177 6.65 -6.57 -10.63
CA ILE A 177 7.13 -7.82 -11.23
C ILE A 177 8.10 -8.50 -10.25
N ARG A 178 7.90 -9.79 -9.99
CA ARG A 178 8.82 -10.58 -9.16
C ARG A 178 9.93 -11.13 -10.02
N GLN A 179 11.15 -10.66 -9.79
CA GLN A 179 12.33 -10.98 -10.60
C GLN A 179 13.22 -12.04 -9.96
N GLU A 180 12.82 -12.55 -8.80
CA GLU A 180 13.56 -13.57 -8.06
C GLU A 180 13.50 -14.93 -8.78
N THR A 181 14.27 -15.91 -8.32
CA THR A 181 14.13 -17.28 -8.83
C THR A 181 12.83 -17.91 -8.32
N SER A 182 12.27 -18.87 -9.07
CA SER A 182 11.03 -19.57 -8.66
C SER A 182 11.11 -20.18 -7.25
N ALA A 183 12.30 -20.63 -6.83
CA ALA A 183 12.55 -21.20 -5.51
C ALA A 183 12.49 -20.17 -4.36
N ASN A 184 12.71 -18.88 -4.68
CA ASN A 184 12.77 -17.82 -3.68
C ASN A 184 11.49 -16.96 -3.65
N LEU A 185 10.58 -17.09 -4.62
CA LEU A 185 9.36 -16.29 -4.69
C LEU A 185 8.59 -16.25 -3.37
N ASP A 186 8.41 -17.40 -2.73
CA ASP A 186 7.58 -17.52 -1.53
C ASP A 186 8.26 -16.94 -0.27
N GLN A 187 9.59 -16.71 -0.32
CA GLN A 187 10.33 -16.00 0.74
C GLN A 187 10.02 -14.48 0.72
N HIS A 188 9.50 -13.97 -0.39
CA HIS A 188 9.11 -12.57 -0.56
C HIS A 188 7.60 -12.36 -0.35
N LEU A 189 6.98 -13.16 0.51
CA LEU A 189 5.62 -12.95 0.98
C LEU A 189 5.61 -12.25 2.35
N PRO A 190 4.57 -11.44 2.64
CA PRO A 190 4.42 -10.84 3.95
C PRO A 190 4.47 -11.88 5.07
N GLN A 191 5.24 -11.57 6.11
CA GLN A 191 5.31 -12.39 7.31
C GLN A 191 4.28 -11.91 8.32
N ASN A 192 3.62 -12.85 9.03
CA ASN A 192 2.70 -12.49 10.09
C ASN A 192 3.47 -11.85 11.26
N SER A 193 3.21 -10.56 11.51
CA SER A 193 3.87 -9.80 12.58
C SER A 193 3.52 -10.28 14.00
N TRP A 194 2.41 -11.00 14.16
CA TRP A 194 1.96 -11.51 15.46
C TRP A 194 2.55 -12.89 15.80
N GLY A 195 3.18 -13.56 14.82
CA GLY A 195 3.66 -14.94 14.96
C GLY A 195 2.54 -15.99 14.97
N ASP A 196 2.91 -17.26 15.05
CA ASP A 196 1.97 -18.37 15.28
C ASP A 196 1.83 -18.61 16.78
N PHE A 197 0.59 -18.63 17.27
CA PHE A 197 0.28 -18.84 18.69
C PHE A 197 0.03 -20.31 19.05
N GLY A 198 0.17 -21.23 18.09
CA GLY A 198 0.00 -22.67 18.32
C GLY A 198 -1.38 -23.04 18.87
N THR A 199 -1.48 -24.17 19.56
CA THR A 199 -2.74 -24.69 20.13
C THR A 199 -2.79 -24.68 21.65
N VAL A 200 -1.65 -24.56 22.34
CA VAL A 200 -1.51 -24.61 23.80
C VAL A 200 -1.08 -23.24 24.33
N GLU A 201 -1.63 -22.81 25.47
CA GLU A 201 -1.27 -21.54 26.13
C GLU A 201 -1.42 -20.26 25.28
N ARG A 202 -2.30 -20.28 24.27
CA ARG A 202 -2.55 -19.17 23.32
C ARG A 202 -2.69 -17.80 23.98
N LYS A 203 -3.38 -17.72 25.12
CA LYS A 203 -3.55 -16.49 25.89
C LYS A 203 -2.22 -15.91 26.39
N ALA A 204 -1.34 -16.74 26.96
CA ALA A 204 -0.04 -16.31 27.46
C ALA A 204 0.91 -15.94 26.33
N ALA A 205 0.87 -16.68 25.21
CA ALA A 205 1.62 -16.35 24.00
C ALA A 205 1.19 -15.00 23.41
N LEU A 206 -0.12 -14.74 23.32
CA LEU A 206 -0.65 -13.45 22.88
C LEU A 206 -0.24 -12.31 23.81
N GLN A 207 -0.34 -12.49 25.13
CA GLN A 207 0.09 -11.47 26.10
C GLN A 207 1.58 -11.16 25.98
N THR A 208 2.42 -12.18 25.81
CA THR A 208 3.86 -12.02 25.55
C THR A 208 4.11 -11.26 24.25
N ALA A 209 3.38 -11.59 23.17
CA ALA A 209 3.49 -10.87 21.90
C ALA A 209 3.09 -9.40 22.04
N ILE A 210 2.04 -9.08 22.80
CA ILE A 210 1.63 -7.69 23.09
C ILE A 210 2.71 -6.94 23.86
N LEU A 211 3.31 -7.56 24.88
CA LEU A 211 4.39 -6.94 25.66
C LEU A 211 5.65 -6.69 24.80
N ASN A 212 5.93 -7.59 23.87
CA ASN A 212 7.07 -7.49 22.94
C ASN A 212 6.79 -6.61 21.71
N ALA A 213 5.55 -6.17 21.49
CA ALA A 213 5.18 -5.36 20.34
C ALA A 213 5.75 -3.93 20.40
N TRP A 214 6.14 -3.45 21.58
CA TRP A 214 6.76 -2.14 21.73
C TRP A 214 8.13 -2.09 21.03
N HIS A 215 8.34 -1.04 20.24
CA HIS A 215 9.60 -0.78 19.55
C HIS A 215 10.15 0.55 20.04
N GLU A 216 11.39 0.56 20.53
CA GLU A 216 12.03 1.78 21.00
C GLU A 216 12.65 2.55 19.83
N GLY A 217 12.50 3.87 19.84
CA GLY A 217 13.20 4.77 18.92
C GLY A 217 12.98 4.46 17.42
N SER A 218 14.05 4.01 16.76
CA SER A 218 14.17 3.93 15.30
C SER A 218 14.43 2.51 14.79
N ASP A 219 14.08 1.47 15.54
CA ASP A 219 14.42 0.08 15.18
C ASP A 219 13.95 -0.35 13.77
N GLN A 220 12.80 0.16 13.34
CA GLN A 220 12.24 -0.07 12.01
C GLN A 220 12.78 0.88 10.94
N TRP A 221 13.57 1.87 11.33
CA TRP A 221 14.08 2.95 10.49
C TRP A 221 15.60 2.85 10.34
N ASP A 222 16.11 3.40 9.25
CA ASP A 222 17.51 3.69 9.03
C ASP A 222 17.67 5.16 8.61
N LYS A 223 18.88 5.56 8.19
CA LYS A 223 19.16 6.94 7.76
C LYS A 223 18.39 7.36 6.50
N THR A 224 17.84 6.40 5.75
CA THR A 224 17.15 6.61 4.48
C THR A 224 15.64 6.49 4.60
N GLY A 225 15.13 5.95 5.70
CA GLY A 225 13.70 5.85 5.98
C GLY A 225 13.34 4.54 6.68
N LEU A 226 12.09 4.11 6.52
CA LEU A 226 11.62 2.83 7.03
C LEU A 226 12.34 1.68 6.29
N LYS A 227 12.89 0.71 7.01
CA LYS A 227 13.54 -0.45 6.41
C LYS A 227 12.54 -1.26 5.57
N PRO A 228 12.87 -1.67 4.33
CA PRO A 228 11.99 -2.53 3.54
C PRO A 228 11.80 -3.91 4.19
N LEU A 229 10.60 -4.46 4.06
CA LEU A 229 10.30 -5.86 4.41
C LEU A 229 10.57 -6.80 3.23
N ALA A 230 10.53 -8.11 3.46
CA ALA A 230 10.84 -9.14 2.47
C ALA A 230 9.99 -9.03 1.19
N GLU A 231 8.72 -8.65 1.32
CA GLU A 231 7.81 -8.48 0.18
C GLU A 231 8.16 -7.29 -0.72
N HIS A 232 8.91 -6.30 -0.23
CA HIS A 232 9.24 -5.11 -1.02
C HIS A 232 10.37 -5.37 -2.01
N ALA A 233 10.15 -4.97 -3.26
CA ALA A 233 11.22 -4.91 -4.25
C ALA A 233 12.22 -3.79 -3.94
N ILE A 234 13.41 -3.86 -4.54
CA ILE A 234 14.44 -2.84 -4.41
C ILE A 234 13.89 -1.49 -4.91
N GLY A 235 14.00 -0.44 -4.08
CA GLY A 235 13.53 0.90 -4.42
C GLY A 235 12.01 1.10 -4.28
N GLN A 236 11.26 0.07 -3.87
CA GLN A 236 9.84 0.21 -3.57
C GLN A 236 9.63 0.98 -2.26
N ASP A 237 8.55 1.77 -2.19
CA ASP A 237 8.12 2.44 -0.97
C ASP A 237 7.86 1.41 0.15
N PRO A 238 8.64 1.44 1.26
CA PRO A 238 8.51 0.48 2.35
C PRO A 238 7.20 0.57 3.14
N THR A 239 6.35 1.56 2.86
CA THR A 239 5.01 1.71 3.44
C THR A 239 3.90 1.08 2.58
N ALA A 240 4.25 0.59 1.39
CA ALA A 240 3.29 -0.11 0.53
C ALA A 240 2.87 -1.44 1.15
N LEU A 241 1.57 -1.74 1.09
CA LEU A 241 1.00 -2.98 1.59
C LEU A 241 0.73 -3.94 0.44
N PHE A 242 1.28 -5.15 0.57
CA PHE A 242 0.95 -6.25 -0.32
C PHE A 242 -0.53 -6.63 -0.18
N LEU A 243 -1.20 -6.81 -1.31
CA LEU A 243 -2.59 -7.26 -1.38
C LEU A 243 -2.69 -8.68 -1.93
N ALA A 244 -2.11 -8.96 -3.08
CA ALA A 244 -2.23 -10.28 -3.70
C ALA A 244 -1.06 -10.58 -4.62
N ARG A 245 -0.70 -11.86 -4.70
CA ARG A 245 0.16 -12.38 -5.76
C ARG A 245 -0.70 -12.93 -6.89
N LEU A 246 -0.30 -12.60 -8.11
CA LEU A 246 -0.93 -13.03 -9.34
C LEU A 246 0.11 -13.70 -10.24
N VAL A 247 -0.35 -14.64 -11.05
CA VAL A 247 0.37 -15.06 -12.25
C VAL A 247 -0.35 -14.44 -13.44
N LEU A 248 0.38 -13.74 -14.29
CA LEU A 248 -0.10 -13.27 -15.59
C LEU A 248 0.32 -14.31 -16.64
N PRO A 249 -0.59 -15.19 -17.11
CA PRO A 249 -0.26 -16.21 -18.11
C PRO A 249 0.53 -15.66 -19.29
N ALA A 250 1.68 -16.24 -19.59
CA ALA A 250 2.52 -15.80 -20.69
C ALA A 250 3.19 -17.00 -21.34
N ALA A 251 3.47 -16.89 -22.63
CA ALA A 251 4.29 -17.85 -23.35
C ALA A 251 5.74 -17.38 -23.35
N ALA A 252 6.66 -18.33 -23.19
CA ALA A 252 8.08 -18.07 -23.43
C ALA A 252 8.26 -17.57 -24.87
N ALA A 253 9.10 -16.55 -25.03
CA ALA A 253 9.45 -16.02 -26.34
C ALA A 253 10.85 -16.51 -26.77
N LEU A 254 11.17 -16.34 -28.05
CA LEU A 254 12.52 -16.60 -28.56
C LEU A 254 13.54 -15.71 -27.82
N PRO A 255 14.81 -16.14 -27.69
CA PRO A 255 15.85 -15.36 -27.03
C PRO A 255 15.91 -13.91 -27.55
N GLY A 256 15.89 -12.95 -26.63
CA GLY A 256 15.91 -11.52 -26.95
C GLY A 256 14.52 -10.86 -27.11
N ASN A 257 13.44 -11.64 -27.07
CA ASN A 257 12.07 -11.10 -27.01
C ASN A 257 11.46 -11.27 -25.62
N PRO A 258 10.63 -10.33 -25.14
CA PRO A 258 9.92 -10.50 -23.88
C PRO A 258 8.85 -11.60 -24.00
N PRO A 259 8.50 -12.27 -22.89
CA PRO A 259 7.39 -13.21 -22.84
C PRO A 259 6.09 -12.57 -23.34
N VAL A 260 5.30 -13.33 -24.10
CA VAL A 260 4.07 -12.83 -24.72
C VAL A 260 2.87 -13.19 -23.83
N ARG A 261 2.13 -12.18 -23.36
CA ARG A 261 0.91 -12.38 -22.55
C ARG A 261 -0.11 -13.22 -23.33
N ILE A 262 -0.68 -14.21 -22.64
CA ILE A 262 -1.81 -15.02 -23.14
C ILE A 262 -3.09 -14.42 -22.58
N ALA A 263 -3.77 -13.60 -23.39
CA ALA A 263 -5.02 -12.94 -23.01
C ALA A 263 -6.14 -13.96 -22.70
N ASP A 264 -7.14 -13.51 -21.94
CA ASP A 264 -8.36 -14.24 -21.59
C ASP A 264 -8.17 -15.58 -20.84
N THR A 265 -6.93 -15.90 -20.46
CA THR A 265 -6.64 -17.00 -19.54
C THR A 265 -6.87 -16.53 -18.11
N PRO A 266 -7.66 -17.25 -17.29
CA PRO A 266 -7.99 -16.81 -15.94
C PRO A 266 -6.77 -16.48 -15.09
N ILE A 267 -6.76 -15.25 -14.56
CA ILE A 267 -5.85 -14.85 -13.49
C ILE A 267 -6.58 -15.15 -12.17
N VAL A 268 -5.93 -15.88 -11.27
CA VAL A 268 -6.48 -16.22 -9.95
C VAL A 268 -5.72 -15.44 -8.88
N PRO A 269 -6.32 -14.37 -8.30
CA PRO A 269 -5.67 -13.64 -7.23
C PRO A 269 -5.63 -14.40 -5.91
N ASP A 270 -4.43 -14.63 -5.37
CA ASP A 270 -4.30 -15.14 -4.01
C ASP A 270 -4.44 -14.00 -3.00
N ASN A 271 -5.61 -13.93 -2.37
CA ASN A 271 -5.93 -12.93 -1.36
C ASN A 271 -5.46 -13.34 0.05
N SER A 272 -5.01 -14.58 0.25
CA SER A 272 -4.72 -15.14 1.58
C SER A 272 -3.32 -14.82 2.11
N GLN A 273 -2.37 -14.55 1.21
CA GLN A 273 -0.95 -14.30 1.54
C GLN A 273 -0.67 -12.90 2.10
N ARG A 274 -1.69 -12.03 2.20
CA ARG A 274 -1.53 -10.67 2.73
C ARG A 274 -1.58 -10.65 4.25
N SER A 275 -1.00 -9.61 4.85
CA SER A 275 -1.22 -9.30 6.26
C SER A 275 -2.62 -8.76 6.49
N PHE A 276 -3.28 -9.27 7.52
CA PHE A 276 -4.56 -8.77 8.00
C PHE A 276 -4.39 -8.09 9.36
N VAL A 277 -5.16 -7.03 9.55
CA VAL A 277 -5.37 -6.42 10.85
C VAL A 277 -6.46 -7.21 11.57
N TYR A 278 -6.13 -7.73 12.75
CA TYR A 278 -7.08 -8.47 13.57
C TYR A 278 -7.68 -7.55 14.64
N ALA A 279 -8.98 -7.29 14.55
CA ALA A 279 -9.67 -6.52 15.59
C ALA A 279 -9.67 -7.29 16.91
N ALA A 280 -9.43 -6.61 18.03
CA ALA A 280 -9.35 -7.24 19.36
C ALA A 280 -10.59 -8.10 19.69
N GLY A 281 -11.79 -7.65 19.31
CA GLY A 281 -13.02 -8.43 19.49
C GLY A 281 -13.07 -9.72 18.65
N ALA A 282 -12.52 -9.70 17.43
CA ALA A 282 -12.43 -10.89 16.58
C ALA A 282 -11.45 -11.92 17.18
N ILE A 283 -10.32 -11.46 17.71
CA ILE A 283 -9.35 -12.31 18.41
C ILE A 283 -9.95 -12.88 19.70
N ALA A 284 -10.61 -12.05 20.52
CA ALA A 284 -11.25 -12.52 21.76
C ALA A 284 -12.28 -13.61 21.48
N ARG A 285 -13.10 -13.43 20.44
CA ARG A 285 -14.06 -14.45 20.00
C ARG A 285 -13.37 -15.74 19.54
N TRP A 286 -12.26 -15.63 18.79
CA TRP A 286 -11.50 -16.79 18.32
C TRP A 286 -10.80 -17.55 19.45
N LEU A 287 -10.36 -16.85 20.49
CA LEU A 287 -9.70 -17.42 21.66
C LEU A 287 -10.66 -17.81 22.79
N GLU A 288 -11.97 -17.65 22.60
CA GLU A 288 -13.00 -17.93 23.60
C GLU A 288 -12.77 -17.21 24.94
N LEU A 289 -12.31 -15.95 24.88
CA LEU A 289 -12.12 -15.06 26.04
C LEU A 289 -13.41 -14.36 26.47
#